data_AF-C9XYK0-F1
#
_entry.id   AF-C9XYK0-F1
#
_cell.length_a   1.000
_cell.length_b   1.000
_cell.length_c   1.000
_cell.angle_alpha   90.00
_cell.angle_beta   90.00
_cell.angle_gamma   90.00
#
_symmetry.space_group_name_H-M   'P 1'
#
loop_
_entity.id
_entity.type
_entity.pdbx_description
1 polymer ?
#
loop_
_entity_poly.entity_id
_entity_poly.type
_entity_poly.pdbx_seq_one_letter_code
_entity_poly.pdbx_strand_id
1 'polypeptide(L)'
;MVTCDALFEKIVTTEILMAMDGIIPSFSGLKLRLTTALDELCRSLIAAGAPEEEVDKLCKMICVAVDAQARTTLARHALSWEGYALTHHYYGYEDEPFAIAEALDTLLRRPDFHFYAYAQQLLFLLAPLFPADRALHALRLQHSVAISNPVADSIGAPPASRPHARKIDRSGVLFAFGIVLMATLSGLWWWCAQALSGPY
;
A
#
# COMPACT_ATOMS: atom_id res chain seq x y z
N MET A 1 -11.37 -15.43 16.21
CA MET A 1 -10.12 -15.61 15.44
C MET A 1 -10.10 -14.51 14.40
N VAL A 2 -9.02 -13.72 14.33
CA VAL A 2 -8.83 -12.78 13.22
C VAL A 2 -8.39 -13.59 12.00
N THR A 3 -8.90 -13.29 10.81
CA THR A 3 -8.54 -14.01 9.58
C THR A 3 -7.16 -13.56 9.07
N CYS A 4 -6.48 -14.42 8.30
CA CYS A 4 -5.22 -14.05 7.64
C CYS A 4 -5.37 -12.78 6.79
N ASP A 5 -6.49 -12.67 6.06
CA ASP A 5 -6.79 -11.50 5.23
C ASP A 5 -6.84 -10.20 6.04
N ALA A 6 -7.52 -10.20 7.19
CA ALA A 6 -7.63 -9.02 8.04
C ALA A 6 -6.28 -8.61 8.65
N LEU A 7 -5.41 -9.59 8.95
CA LEU A 7 -4.05 -9.31 9.44
C LEU A 7 -3.17 -8.72 8.34
N PHE A 8 -3.22 -9.31 7.15
CA PHE A 8 -2.49 -8.81 5.98
C PHE A 8 -2.96 -7.41 5.59
N GLU A 9 -4.27 -7.18 5.49
CA GLU A 9 -4.86 -5.87 5.19
C GLU A 9 -4.46 -4.82 6.23
N LYS A 10 -4.41 -5.17 7.51
CA LYS A 10 -3.94 -4.26 8.56
C LYS A 10 -2.49 -3.85 8.36
N ILE A 11 -1.61 -4.78 7.96
CA ILE A 11 -0.21 -4.48 7.68
C ILE A 11 -0.09 -3.57 6.44
N VAL A 12 -0.75 -3.94 5.34
CA VAL A 12 -0.77 -3.15 4.09
C VAL A 12 -1.33 -1.74 4.34
N THR A 13 -2.44 -1.62 5.07
CA THR A 13 -3.03 -0.32 5.41
C THR A 13 -2.06 0.54 6.22
N THR A 14 -1.31 -0.07 7.15
CA THR A 14 -0.29 0.64 7.93
C THR A 14 0.83 1.15 7.01
N GLU A 15 1.27 0.33 6.07
CA GLU A 15 2.29 0.71 5.07
C GLU A 15 1.80 1.87 4.18
N ILE A 16 0.58 1.80 3.66
CA ILE A 16 -0.03 2.87 2.86
C ILE A 16 -0.13 4.17 3.65
N LEU A 17 -0.54 4.11 4.91
CA LEU A 17 -0.63 5.30 5.76
C LEU A 17 0.76 5.93 5.99
N MET A 18 1.82 5.13 6.11
CA MET A 18 3.19 5.66 6.15
C MET A 18 3.61 6.29 4.82
N ALA A 19 3.22 5.69 3.69
CA ALA A 19 3.50 6.25 2.37
C ALA A 19 2.79 7.60 2.13
N MET A 20 1.66 7.82 2.80
CA MET A 20 0.88 9.05 2.76
C MET A 20 1.33 10.11 3.78
N ASP A 21 2.52 9.98 4.37
CA ASP A 21 3.02 10.86 5.45
C ASP A 21 2.06 10.93 6.66
N GLY A 22 1.38 9.82 6.96
CA GLY A 22 0.53 9.69 8.14
C GLY A 22 1.31 9.91 9.43
N ILE A 23 0.64 10.49 10.44
CA ILE A 23 1.27 10.75 11.75
C ILE A 23 1.62 9.41 12.41
N ILE A 24 2.91 9.20 12.69
CA ILE A 24 3.42 8.07 13.46
C ILE A 24 3.65 8.52 14.91
N PRO A 25 2.77 8.17 15.86
CA PRO A 25 2.87 8.68 17.23
C PRO A 25 4.10 8.14 17.98
N SER A 26 4.57 6.95 17.62
CA SER A 26 5.73 6.29 18.22
C SER A 26 6.27 5.19 17.32
N PHE A 27 7.58 5.18 17.07
CA PHE A 27 8.26 4.14 16.29
C PHE A 27 8.27 2.79 17.00
N SER A 28 8.49 2.77 18.32
CA SER A 28 8.42 1.52 19.09
C SER A 28 7.01 0.95 19.11
N GLY A 29 6.00 1.83 19.23
CA GLY A 29 4.59 1.44 19.16
C GLY A 29 4.20 0.91 17.78
N LEU A 30 4.69 1.52 16.71
CA LEU A 30 4.51 1.06 15.34
C LEU A 30 5.17 -0.30 15.12
N LYS A 31 6.45 -0.44 15.50
CA LYS A 31 7.18 -1.72 15.42
C LYS A 31 6.43 -2.84 16.13
N LEU A 32 6.01 -2.62 17.37
CA LEU A 32 5.27 -3.60 18.15
C LEU A 32 3.98 -4.04 17.45
N ARG A 33 3.21 -3.10 16.89
CA ARG A 33 1.97 -3.42 16.16
C ARG A 33 2.24 -4.25 14.91
N LEU A 34 3.30 -3.92 14.17
CA LEU A 34 3.69 -4.62 12.95
C LEU A 34 4.20 -6.04 13.26
N THR A 35 5.08 -6.20 14.25
CA THR A 35 5.60 -7.52 14.65
C THR A 35 4.47 -8.40 15.17
N THR A 36 3.58 -7.88 16.03
CA THR A 36 2.42 -8.65 16.51
C THR A 36 1.50 -9.09 15.36
N ALA A 37 1.22 -8.20 14.39
CA ALA A 37 0.39 -8.56 13.25
C ALA A 37 1.07 -9.61 12.34
N LEU A 38 2.39 -9.50 12.13
CA LEU A 38 3.18 -10.47 11.38
C LEU A 38 3.23 -11.83 12.06
N ASP A 39 3.47 -11.87 13.37
CA ASP A 39 3.49 -13.12 14.15
C ASP A 39 2.13 -13.82 14.15
N GLU A 40 1.03 -13.05 14.21
CA GLU A 40 -0.33 -13.57 14.09
C GLU A 40 -0.64 -14.05 12.68
N LEU A 41 -0.17 -13.34 11.65
CA LEU A 41 -0.36 -13.72 10.25
C LEU A 41 0.36 -15.04 9.95
N CYS A 42 1.64 -15.14 10.33
CA CYS A 42 2.46 -16.34 10.16
C CYS A 42 1.81 -17.56 10.84
N ARG A 43 1.46 -17.43 12.12
CA ARG A 43 0.79 -18.52 12.86
C ARG A 43 -0.54 -18.91 12.24
N SER A 44 -1.34 -17.94 11.79
CA SER A 44 -2.65 -18.20 11.18
C SER A 44 -2.52 -18.93 9.84
N LEU A 45 -1.53 -18.57 9.01
CA LEU A 45 -1.27 -19.23 7.73
C LEU A 45 -0.77 -20.66 7.93
N ILE A 46 0.18 -20.87 8.85
CA ILE A 46 0.69 -22.21 9.17
C ILE A 46 -0.43 -23.09 9.74
N ALA A 47 -1.24 -22.56 10.66
CA ALA A 47 -2.38 -23.28 11.23
C ALA A 47 -3.46 -23.63 10.17
N ALA A 48 -3.58 -22.82 9.11
CA ALA A 48 -4.45 -23.11 7.98
C ALA A 48 -3.88 -24.21 7.04
N GLY A 49 -2.62 -24.60 7.21
CA GLY A 49 -1.94 -25.63 6.40
C GLY A 49 -1.09 -25.07 5.26
N ALA A 50 -0.77 -23.77 5.27
CA ALA A 50 0.11 -23.19 4.27
C ALA A 50 1.56 -23.71 4.44
N PRO A 51 2.32 -23.90 3.35
CA PRO A 51 3.72 -24.35 3.43
C PRO A 51 4.59 -23.30 4.15
N GLU A 52 5.35 -23.74 5.17
CA GLU A 52 6.17 -22.84 6.00
C GLU A 52 7.16 -22.00 5.17
N GLU A 53 7.77 -22.59 4.13
CA GLU A 53 8.70 -21.90 3.24
C GLU A 53 8.06 -20.72 2.50
N GLU A 54 6.82 -20.89 2.01
CA GLU A 54 6.11 -19.83 1.29
C GLU A 54 5.59 -18.76 2.25
N VAL A 55 5.22 -19.16 3.49
CA VAL A 55 4.87 -18.22 4.57
C VAL A 55 6.08 -17.38 4.96
N ASP A 56 7.27 -17.97 5.11
CA ASP A 56 8.49 -17.22 5.44
C ASP A 56 8.85 -16.23 4.32
N LYS A 57 8.79 -16.66 3.04
CA LYS A 57 9.01 -15.75 1.90
C LYS A 57 8.04 -14.56 1.93
N LEU A 58 6.76 -14.80 2.20
CA LEU A 58 5.75 -13.75 2.35
C LEU A 58 6.10 -12.79 3.49
N CYS A 59 6.39 -13.32 4.68
CA CYS A 59 6.74 -12.52 5.85
C CYS A 59 8.02 -11.69 5.61
N LYS A 60 9.04 -12.27 4.96
CA LYS A 60 10.27 -11.57 4.58
C LYS A 60 9.99 -10.43 3.61
N MET A 61 9.16 -10.65 2.58
CA MET A 61 8.73 -9.59 1.65
C MET A 61 8.01 -8.45 2.36
N ILE A 62 7.12 -8.76 3.30
CA ILE A 62 6.41 -7.74 4.08
C ILE A 62 7.40 -6.92 4.91
N CYS A 63 8.36 -7.57 5.57
CA CYS A 63 9.41 -6.87 6.33
C CYS A 63 10.22 -5.93 5.44
N VAL A 64 10.64 -6.40 4.26
CA VAL A 64 11.38 -5.59 3.28
C VAL A 64 10.55 -4.41 2.78
N ALA A 65 9.27 -4.62 2.47
CA ALA A 65 8.37 -3.55 2.01
C ALA A 65 8.23 -2.46 3.07
N VAL A 66 7.91 -2.86 4.30
CA VAL A 66 7.72 -1.94 5.44
C VAL A 66 9.00 -1.17 5.74
N ASP A 67 10.15 -1.85 5.77
CA ASP A 67 11.43 -1.20 6.08
C ASP A 67 11.84 -0.23 4.97
N ALA A 68 11.67 -0.59 3.70
CA ALA A 68 11.96 0.29 2.57
C ALA A 68 11.06 1.52 2.55
N GLN A 69 9.75 1.34 2.81
CA GLN A 69 8.79 2.44 2.90
C GLN A 69 9.13 3.36 4.08
N ALA A 70 9.38 2.80 5.27
CA ALA A 70 9.70 3.56 6.46
C ALA A 70 11.01 4.35 6.29
N ARG A 71 12.07 3.74 5.73
CA ARG A 71 13.32 4.46 5.42
C ARG A 71 13.07 5.62 4.46
N THR A 72 12.28 5.40 3.41
CA THR A 72 11.97 6.44 2.41
C THR A 72 11.16 7.59 3.00
N THR A 73 10.08 7.30 3.73
CA THR A 73 9.23 8.31 4.38
C THR A 73 9.99 9.07 5.46
N LEU A 74 10.68 8.37 6.36
CA LEU A 74 11.32 8.99 7.52
C LEU A 74 12.58 9.79 7.16
N ALA A 75 13.31 9.39 6.12
CA ALA A 75 14.46 10.15 5.63
C ALA A 75 14.07 11.58 5.23
N ARG A 76 12.86 11.79 4.70
CA ARG A 76 12.33 13.13 4.37
C ARG A 76 12.19 14.04 5.59
N HIS A 77 12.09 13.46 6.79
CA HIS A 77 11.98 14.16 8.06
C HIS A 77 13.26 14.07 8.91
N ALA A 78 14.38 13.62 8.34
CA ALA A 78 15.65 13.37 9.04
C ALA A 78 15.51 12.41 10.24
N LEU A 79 14.58 11.46 10.17
CA LEU A 79 14.35 10.41 11.16
C LEU A 79 14.89 9.07 10.63
N SER A 80 15.32 8.18 11.54
CA SER A 80 15.92 6.89 11.18
C SER A 80 15.04 5.72 11.64
N TRP A 81 14.86 4.75 10.74
CA TRP A 81 14.16 3.49 11.00
C TRP A 81 15.10 2.35 11.45
N GLU A 82 16.42 2.52 11.41
CA GLU A 82 17.39 1.42 11.53
C GLU A 82 17.27 0.60 12.83
N GLY A 83 16.97 1.26 13.97
CA GLY A 83 16.73 0.58 15.25
C GLY A 83 15.38 -0.16 15.33
N TYR A 84 14.49 0.10 14.38
CA TYR A 84 13.13 -0.43 14.34
C TYR A 84 12.88 -1.39 13.17
N ALA A 85 13.88 -1.58 12.30
CA ALA A 85 13.80 -2.45 11.13
C ALA A 85 13.28 -3.85 11.48
N LEU A 86 12.29 -4.30 10.72
CA LEU A 86 11.66 -5.61 10.87
C LEU A 86 12.55 -6.72 10.32
N THR A 87 13.23 -6.46 9.20
CA THR A 87 14.22 -7.37 8.63
C THR A 87 15.30 -7.73 9.65
N HIS A 88 15.86 -6.75 10.36
CA HIS A 88 16.83 -6.98 11.43
C HIS A 88 16.25 -7.78 12.61
N HIS A 89 14.96 -7.59 12.91
CA HIS A 89 14.30 -8.28 14.02
C HIS A 89 14.13 -9.78 13.77
N TYR A 90 13.75 -10.17 12.55
CA TYR A 90 13.43 -11.56 12.21
C TYR A 90 14.60 -12.31 11.54
N TYR A 91 15.41 -11.62 10.75
CA TYR A 91 16.42 -12.22 9.87
C TYR A 91 17.86 -11.79 10.21
N GLY A 92 18.04 -10.96 11.25
CA GLY A 92 19.36 -10.49 11.68
C GLY A 92 19.96 -9.41 10.78
N TYR A 93 21.25 -9.15 10.96
CA TYR A 93 22.00 -8.09 10.26
C TYR A 93 22.79 -8.60 9.04
N GLU A 94 22.50 -9.81 8.58
CA GLU A 94 23.16 -10.35 7.40
C GLU A 94 22.57 -9.68 6.16
N ASP A 95 23.42 -8.97 5.41
CA ASP A 95 23.08 -8.32 4.13
C ASP A 95 22.97 -9.35 2.99
N GLU A 96 22.30 -10.47 3.23
CA GLU A 96 22.01 -11.41 2.16
C GLU A 96 20.96 -10.79 1.21
N PRO A 97 21.29 -10.64 -0.09
CA PRO A 97 20.37 -10.05 -1.04
C PRO A 97 19.13 -10.94 -1.17
N PHE A 98 17.98 -10.41 -0.76
CA PHE A 98 16.70 -11.09 -0.91
C PHE A 98 16.16 -10.86 -2.33
N ALA A 99 16.00 -11.93 -3.10
CA ALA A 99 15.50 -11.89 -4.47
C ALA A 99 13.98 -11.65 -4.52
N ILE A 100 13.56 -10.40 -4.31
CA ILE A 100 12.14 -9.99 -4.21
C ILE A 100 11.33 -10.44 -5.43
N ALA A 101 11.83 -10.19 -6.64
CA ALA A 101 11.11 -10.53 -7.88
C ALA A 101 10.87 -12.05 -8.03
N GLU A 102 11.84 -12.88 -7.65
CA GLU A 102 11.73 -14.33 -7.70
C GLU A 102 10.75 -14.86 -6.63
N ALA A 103 10.82 -14.31 -5.42
CA ALA A 103 9.89 -14.64 -4.34
C ALA A 103 8.44 -14.29 -4.72
N LEU A 104 8.22 -13.11 -5.32
CA LEU A 104 6.90 -12.72 -5.82
C LEU A 104 6.41 -13.60 -6.96
N ASP A 105 7.25 -13.90 -7.95
CA ASP A 105 6.87 -14.79 -9.06
C ASP A 105 6.47 -16.18 -8.56
N THR A 106 7.18 -16.70 -7.54
CA THR A 106 6.82 -17.97 -6.90
C THR A 106 5.43 -17.91 -6.28
N LEU A 107 5.12 -16.89 -5.47
CA LEU A 107 3.80 -16.76 -4.84
C LEU A 107 2.68 -16.44 -5.83
N LEU A 108 2.95 -15.69 -6.91
CA LEU A 108 1.98 -15.38 -7.97
C LEU A 108 1.61 -16.61 -8.80
N ARG A 109 2.38 -17.70 -8.74
CA ARG A 109 2.03 -18.98 -9.37
C ARG A 109 1.23 -19.91 -8.45
N ARG A 110 1.01 -19.51 -7.20
CA ARG A 110 0.26 -20.30 -6.19
C ARG A 110 -1.17 -19.78 -6.06
N PRO A 111 -2.17 -20.49 -6.61
CA PRO A 111 -3.57 -20.14 -6.39
C PRO A 111 -4.03 -20.50 -4.96
N ASP A 112 -3.26 -21.32 -4.25
CA ASP A 112 -3.59 -21.80 -2.91
C ASP A 112 -3.36 -20.70 -1.85
N PHE A 113 -4.15 -20.75 -0.77
CA PHE A 113 -3.94 -19.94 0.44
C PHE A 113 -3.74 -18.43 0.21
N HIS A 114 -4.61 -17.76 -0.56
CA HIS A 114 -4.61 -16.30 -0.74
C HIS A 114 -3.25 -15.69 -1.20
N PHE A 115 -2.22 -16.50 -1.47
CA PHE A 115 -0.85 -16.06 -1.74
C PHE A 115 -0.78 -15.26 -3.02
N TYR A 116 -1.51 -15.70 -4.05
CA TYR A 116 -1.70 -14.92 -5.27
C TYR A 116 -2.16 -13.49 -4.99
N ALA A 117 -3.19 -13.32 -4.17
CA ALA A 117 -3.76 -12.00 -3.85
C ALA A 117 -2.77 -11.14 -3.04
N TYR A 118 -2.12 -11.73 -2.04
CA TYR A 118 -1.12 -11.04 -1.21
C TYR A 118 0.10 -10.63 -2.03
N ALA A 119 0.63 -11.54 -2.85
CA ALA A 119 1.77 -11.27 -3.73
C ALA A 119 1.43 -10.21 -4.78
N GLN A 120 0.21 -10.23 -5.33
CA GLN A 120 -0.22 -9.20 -6.26
C GLN A 120 -0.25 -7.82 -5.58
N GLN A 121 -0.78 -7.69 -4.36
CA GLN A 121 -0.75 -6.42 -3.63
C GLN A 121 0.69 -5.98 -3.32
N LEU A 122 1.53 -6.88 -2.80
CA LEU A 122 2.94 -6.59 -2.50
C LEU A 122 3.72 -6.17 -3.75
N LEU A 123 3.47 -6.77 -4.91
CA LEU A 123 4.10 -6.38 -6.18
C LEU A 123 3.85 -4.91 -6.52
N PHE A 124 2.65 -4.41 -6.28
CA PHE A 124 2.32 -3.01 -6.54
C PHE A 124 2.93 -2.05 -5.51
N LEU A 125 3.06 -2.48 -4.25
CA LEU A 125 3.68 -1.71 -3.17
C LEU A 125 5.21 -1.66 -3.28
N LEU A 126 5.84 -2.78 -3.62
CA LEU A 126 7.29 -2.92 -3.68
C LEU A 126 7.90 -2.27 -4.93
N ALA A 127 7.28 -2.40 -6.10
CA ALA A 127 7.89 -1.92 -7.34
C ALA A 127 8.31 -0.41 -7.33
N PRO A 128 7.53 0.53 -6.76
CA PRO A 128 7.96 1.93 -6.63
C PRO A 128 9.13 2.13 -5.66
N LEU A 129 9.28 1.25 -4.65
CA LEU A 129 10.32 1.33 -3.63
C LEU A 129 11.68 0.86 -4.15
N PHE A 130 11.70 0.03 -5.19
CA PHE A 130 12.92 -0.54 -5.77
C PHE A 130 13.06 -0.18 -7.27
N PRO A 131 13.24 1.11 -7.63
CA PRO A 131 13.25 1.56 -9.03
C PRO A 131 14.39 0.97 -9.88
N ALA A 132 15.43 0.45 -9.23
CA ALA A 132 16.55 -0.20 -9.91
C ALA A 132 16.30 -1.68 -10.23
N ASP A 133 15.29 -2.31 -9.63
CA ASP A 133 14.99 -3.73 -9.83
C ASP A 133 14.18 -3.95 -11.11
N ARG A 134 14.89 -4.21 -12.21
CA ARG A 134 14.28 -4.45 -13.53
C ARG A 134 13.38 -5.69 -13.55
N ALA A 135 13.72 -6.73 -12.79
CA ALA A 135 12.95 -7.97 -12.76
C ALA A 135 11.59 -7.74 -12.09
N LEU A 136 11.58 -7.01 -10.97
CA LEU A 136 10.37 -6.61 -10.27
C LEU A 136 9.45 -5.76 -11.15
N HIS A 137 10.01 -4.79 -11.89
CA HIS A 137 9.24 -3.98 -12.82
C HIS A 137 8.67 -4.78 -14.00
N ALA A 138 9.46 -5.71 -14.57
CA ALA A 138 8.96 -6.59 -15.62
C ALA A 138 7.80 -7.47 -15.12
N LEU A 139 7.91 -8.02 -13.91
CA LEU A 139 6.86 -8.80 -13.26
C LEU A 139 5.59 -7.97 -13.04
N ARG A 140 5.73 -6.72 -12.58
CA ARG A 140 4.61 -5.78 -12.43
C ARG A 140 3.91 -5.50 -13.75
N LEU A 141 4.66 -5.27 -14.83
CA LEU A 141 4.07 -5.02 -16.15
C LEU A 141 3.24 -6.21 -16.63
N GLN A 142 3.77 -7.43 -16.50
CA GLN A 142 3.06 -8.66 -16.86
C GLN A 142 1.72 -8.80 -16.13
N HIS A 143 1.70 -8.52 -14.82
CA HIS A 143 0.50 -8.65 -13.99
C HIS A 143 -0.44 -7.44 -14.07
N SER A 144 0.04 -6.27 -14.52
CA SER A 144 -0.79 -5.07 -14.72
C SER A 144 -1.73 -5.19 -15.92
N VAL A 145 -1.31 -5.90 -16.98
CA VAL A 145 -2.10 -6.11 -18.20
C VAL A 145 -3.30 -7.05 -17.92
N ALA A 146 -3.17 -7.96 -16.95
CA ALA A 146 -4.23 -8.89 -16.57
C ALA A 146 -5.43 -8.21 -15.86
N ILE A 147 -5.21 -7.08 -15.17
CA ILE A 147 -6.26 -6.36 -14.43
C ILE A 147 -7.20 -5.59 -15.37
N SER A 148 -6.80 -5.32 -16.62
CA SER A 148 -7.65 -4.62 -17.60
C SER A 148 -8.74 -5.48 -18.24
N ASN A 149 -8.78 -6.81 -18.02
CA ASN A 149 -9.68 -7.71 -18.75
C ASN A 149 -10.79 -8.48 -17.99
N PRO A 150 -11.19 -8.21 -16.73
CA PRO A 150 -12.34 -8.91 -16.15
C PRO A 150 -13.70 -8.16 -16.23
N VAL A 151 -13.78 -6.95 -16.81
CA VAL A 151 -15.04 -6.16 -16.86
C VAL A 151 -15.67 -6.09 -18.26
N ALA A 152 -15.04 -6.65 -19.29
CA ALA A 152 -15.58 -6.59 -20.66
C ALA A 152 -16.52 -7.75 -21.04
N ASP A 153 -16.48 -8.89 -20.34
CA ASP A 153 -17.16 -10.12 -20.80
C ASP A 153 -18.44 -10.50 -20.04
N SER A 154 -18.94 -9.66 -19.12
CA SER A 154 -20.19 -9.94 -18.38
C SER A 154 -21.32 -8.93 -18.62
N ILE A 155 -21.40 -8.35 -19.81
CA ILE A 155 -22.63 -7.65 -20.25
C ILE A 155 -23.10 -8.33 -21.53
N GLY A 156 -24.18 -9.11 -21.37
CA GLY A 156 -24.81 -9.88 -22.43
C GLY A 156 -25.13 -9.05 -23.68
N ALA A 157 -25.25 -9.78 -24.78
CA ALA A 157 -25.57 -9.33 -26.12
C ALA A 157 -26.53 -8.10 -26.19
N PRO A 158 -26.25 -7.11 -27.06
CA PRO A 158 -27.14 -5.97 -27.24
C PRO A 158 -28.24 -6.30 -28.25
N PRO A 159 -29.51 -5.90 -28.05
CA PRO A 159 -30.36 -5.53 -29.15
C PRO A 159 -30.10 -4.07 -29.51
N ALA A 160 -30.12 -3.82 -30.82
CA ALA A 160 -29.83 -2.55 -31.47
C ALA A 160 -30.71 -1.40 -30.94
N SER A 161 -30.08 -0.23 -30.73
CA SER A 161 -30.39 1.05 -31.40
C SER A 161 -29.85 2.25 -30.61
N ARG A 162 -29.11 3.10 -31.31
CA ARG A 162 -28.79 4.50 -30.94
C ARG A 162 -30.09 5.35 -31.05
N PRO A 163 -30.23 6.54 -30.41
CA PRO A 163 -29.22 7.60 -30.46
C PRO A 163 -29.08 8.61 -29.29
N HIS A 164 -27.96 9.34 -29.35
CA HIS A 164 -27.64 10.63 -28.74
C HIS A 164 -27.52 10.75 -27.20
N ALA A 165 -26.29 10.55 -26.70
CA ALA A 165 -25.84 11.12 -25.43
C ALA A 165 -25.00 12.38 -25.68
N ARG A 166 -25.56 13.52 -25.27
CA ARG A 166 -24.93 14.84 -25.18
C ARG A 166 -23.72 14.76 -24.24
N LYS A 167 -22.53 15.18 -24.70
CA LYS A 167 -21.36 15.33 -23.83
C LYS A 167 -21.67 16.39 -22.76
N ILE A 168 -21.85 15.96 -21.52
CA ILE A 168 -21.89 16.87 -20.37
C ILE A 168 -20.44 17.19 -20.04
N ASP A 169 -20.07 18.45 -20.28
CA ASP A 169 -18.76 18.99 -19.97
C ASP A 169 -18.58 19.12 -18.45
N ARG A 170 -17.92 18.12 -17.84
CA ARG A 170 -17.61 18.05 -16.40
C ARG A 170 -16.51 19.05 -15.97
N SER A 171 -15.91 19.78 -16.91
CA SER A 171 -14.81 20.72 -16.65
C SER A 171 -15.24 21.95 -15.84
N GLY A 172 -16.43 22.50 -16.10
CA GLY A 172 -16.91 23.73 -15.46
C GLY A 172 -17.29 23.60 -13.98
N VAL A 173 -17.73 22.40 -13.55
CA VAL A 173 -18.20 22.18 -12.17
C VAL A 173 -17.03 22.12 -11.18
N LEU A 174 -15.88 21.59 -11.60
CA LEU A 174 -14.67 21.53 -10.76
C LEU A 174 -14.05 22.92 -10.57
N PHE A 175 -14.07 23.77 -11.60
CA PHE A 175 -13.59 25.15 -11.51
C PHE A 175 -14.45 26.01 -10.57
N ALA A 176 -15.77 25.87 -10.63
CA ALA A 176 -16.68 26.59 -9.74
C ALA A 176 -16.48 26.19 -8.26
N PHE A 177 -16.24 24.91 -7.99
CA PHE A 177 -16.00 24.42 -6.63
C PHE A 177 -14.68 24.94 -6.04
N GLY A 178 -13.62 25.01 -6.86
CA GLY A 178 -12.32 25.55 -6.44
C GLY A 178 -12.39 27.03 -6.04
N ILE A 179 -13.13 27.85 -6.78
CA ILE A 179 -13.28 29.28 -6.48
C ILE A 179 -14.02 29.50 -5.15
N VAL A 180 -15.08 28.72 -4.89
CA VAL A 180 -15.85 28.80 -3.64
C VAL A 180 -15.00 28.38 -2.44
N LEU A 181 -14.19 27.33 -2.57
CA LEU A 181 -13.30 26.86 -1.51
C LEU A 181 -12.21 27.89 -1.17
N MET A 182 -11.62 28.53 -2.19
CA MET A 182 -10.59 29.54 -1.96
C MET A 182 -11.17 30.80 -1.30
N ALA A 183 -12.41 31.18 -1.63
CA ALA A 183 -13.08 32.31 -1.00
C ALA A 183 -13.41 32.02 0.48
N THR A 184 -13.86 30.81 0.82
CA THR A 184 -14.15 30.45 2.22
C THR A 184 -12.88 30.38 3.06
N LEU A 185 -11.79 29.80 2.53
CA LEU A 185 -10.51 29.74 3.22
C LEU A 185 -9.90 31.13 3.44
N SER A 186 -10.02 32.03 2.46
CA SER A 186 -9.54 33.41 2.59
C SER A 186 -10.35 34.20 3.64
N GLY A 187 -11.67 34.00 3.69
CA GLY A 187 -12.52 34.60 4.71
C GLY A 187 -12.21 34.07 6.12
N LEU A 188 -11.97 32.76 6.24
CA LEU A 188 -11.61 32.11 7.50
C LEU A 188 -10.25 32.63 8.01
N TRP A 189 -9.26 32.75 7.11
CA TRP A 189 -7.94 33.30 7.41
C TRP A 189 -8.03 34.75 7.90
N TRP A 190 -8.79 35.59 7.20
CA TRP A 190 -8.99 36.98 7.60
C TRP A 190 -9.62 37.08 9.00
N TRP A 191 -10.62 36.25 9.27
CA TRP A 191 -11.32 36.25 10.56
C TRP A 191 -10.40 35.78 11.70
N CYS A 192 -9.60 34.73 11.47
CA CYS A 192 -8.59 34.27 12.42
C CYS A 192 -7.52 35.35 12.67
N ALA A 193 -7.04 36.02 11.62
CA ALA A 193 -6.06 37.10 11.76
C ALA A 193 -6.62 38.27 12.59
N GLN A 194 -7.90 38.61 12.41
CA GLN A 194 -8.56 39.69 13.14
C GLN A 194 -8.82 39.30 14.61
N ALA A 195 -9.19 38.05 14.89
CA ALA A 195 -9.35 37.54 16.25
C ALA A 195 -8.01 37.49 17.02
N LEU A 196 -6.89 37.25 16.33
CA LEU A 196 -5.55 37.25 16.91
C LEU A 196 -4.93 38.65 17.08
N SER A 197 -5.50 39.68 16.42
CA SER A 197 -5.02 41.07 16.49
C SER A 197 -5.91 42.00 17.31
N GLY A 198 -6.97 41.48 17.93
CA GLY A 198 -7.74 42.19 18.95
C GLY A 198 -6.94 42.33 20.25
N PRO A 199 -6.83 43.54 20.83
CA PRO A 199 -6.17 43.71 22.12
C PRO A 199 -7.05 43.11 23.23
N TYR A 200 -6.44 42.37 24.16
CA TYR A 200 -7.03 42.08 25.46
C TYR A 200 -7.33 43.36 26.23
#